data_AF-A0A518BAU6-F1
#
_entry.id   AF-A0A518BAU6-F1
#
_cell.length_a   1.000
_cell.length_b   1.000
_cell.length_c   1.000
_cell.angle_alpha   90.00
_cell.angle_beta   90.00
_cell.angle_gamma   90.00
#
_symmetry.space_group_name_H-M   'P 1'
#
loop_
_entity.id
_entity.type
_entity.pdbx_description
1 polymer ?
#
loop_
_entity_poly.entity_id
_entity_poly.type
_entity_poly.pdbx_seq_one_letter_code
_entity_poly.pdbx_strand_id
1 'polypeptide(L)'
;MVWMLVAIAWVSQTREAPRSVAPQEIRRSLDGQWIVVEGTYGGLVGKKANKQLRLRDCDAAFVTEKPLPLNAGGNLRITGLVAVRGQTITVEVTSIEPLPTDVRMYRDRASDIPVDQFEPWYDLSEWAATRAELTKSVDLKRLARKARLMGFEQEHRLAAEDVNRLRALRERIAKEKTATGVDLEALDHEILHASLASAPPRSLNEWIRFALSVNQYFPNVHVGLPPLDSALRGRYEARPVAVFRDADAKTRPRLLRYFQSRLIKRGLESADRKGAAPPRDLAGQARRYLPDYPEIAEHWYQQAVLRSRTKLSSMTSSEVAVMAEILRAELNKSFEAGELLRQWVHRRREQMGATASTRELIELADTVQAWYERPAYEQWSEREKPTVVALLKQADRIDPEFREASRRLRALGYRREGNNWVVELAPAAMTTGVGGISLGMNHTEVRDRLGSPDEESRIVTIGAGGRPEPVVQWRYRRVSGTIHVNFETSSDGTLRARSIRTAQRSGF
;
A
#
# COMPACT_ATOMS: atom_id res chain seq x y z
N MET A 1 24.89 42.10 41.83
CA MET A 1 24.95 41.15 40.70
C MET A 1 25.01 41.99 39.43
N VAL A 2 26.21 42.43 39.06
CA VAL A 2 26.45 43.49 38.05
C VAL A 2 26.94 42.82 36.77
N TRP A 3 26.02 42.52 35.85
CA TRP A 3 26.30 42.12 34.47
C TRP A 3 25.10 42.52 33.62
N MET A 4 25.12 43.73 33.05
CA MET A 4 24.37 44.08 31.82
C MET A 4 24.68 45.53 31.44
N LEU A 5 25.78 45.73 30.72
CA LEU A 5 26.05 46.95 29.95
C LEU A 5 27.05 46.58 28.85
N VAL A 6 26.60 45.90 27.79
CA VAL A 6 27.29 45.93 26.49
C VAL A 6 26.24 45.80 25.38
N ALA A 7 25.92 46.92 24.77
CA ALA A 7 25.53 47.01 23.37
C ALA A 7 26.05 48.35 22.85
N ILE A 8 27.37 48.46 22.71
CA ILE A 8 28.04 49.59 22.07
C ILE A 8 28.44 49.10 20.68
N ALA A 9 27.86 49.69 19.64
CA ALA A 9 28.30 49.47 18.26
C ALA A 9 29.70 50.10 18.10
N TRP A 10 30.75 49.27 18.11
CA TRP A 10 32.11 49.67 17.77
C TRP A 10 32.33 49.46 16.27
N VAL A 11 32.53 50.56 15.55
CA VAL A 11 33.18 50.53 14.24
C VAL A 11 34.69 50.61 14.45
N SER A 12 35.41 49.68 13.81
CA SER A 12 36.86 49.57 13.57
C SER A 12 37.68 48.53 14.40
N GLN A 13 38.11 47.50 13.65
CA GLN A 13 39.34 46.70 13.70
C GLN A 13 40.13 46.55 15.03
N THR A 14 40.09 45.35 15.64
CA THR A 14 41.16 44.32 15.66
C THR A 14 40.81 43.22 16.68
N ARG A 15 41.16 41.97 16.37
CA ARG A 15 40.88 40.77 17.18
C ARG A 15 41.94 40.58 18.27
N GLU A 16 41.60 40.84 19.51
CA GLU A 16 42.16 40.15 20.68
C GLU A 16 41.06 39.90 21.72
N ALA A 17 41.07 38.73 22.37
CA ALA A 17 40.09 38.35 23.37
C ALA A 17 40.25 39.19 24.65
N PRO A 18 39.18 39.76 25.24
CA PRO A 18 39.32 40.62 26.40
C PRO A 18 39.65 39.80 27.66
N ARG A 19 40.75 40.19 28.33
CA ARG A 19 41.04 39.83 29.73
C ARG A 19 39.88 40.27 30.63
N SER A 20 39.60 39.54 31.71
CA SER A 20 38.56 39.93 32.68
C SER A 20 38.96 41.24 33.38
N VAL A 21 38.41 42.35 32.90
CA VAL A 21 38.63 43.69 33.47
C VAL A 21 37.81 43.79 34.76
N ALA A 22 38.43 44.28 35.85
CA ALA A 22 37.72 44.45 37.11
C ALA A 22 36.57 45.47 36.94
N PRO A 23 35.41 45.32 37.60
CA PRO A 23 34.28 46.24 37.47
C PRO A 23 34.61 47.72 37.72
N GLN A 24 35.70 48.03 38.43
CA GLN A 24 36.18 49.38 38.67
C GLN A 24 36.97 49.98 37.49
N GLU A 25 37.70 49.15 36.72
CA GLU A 25 38.46 49.57 35.54
C GLU A 25 37.55 49.84 34.34
N ILE A 26 36.47 49.05 34.18
CA ILE A 26 35.39 49.34 33.21
C ILE A 26 34.73 50.69 33.53
N ARG A 27 34.53 51.01 34.81
CA ARG A 27 33.92 52.29 35.21
C ARG A 27 34.82 53.47 34.90
N ARG A 28 36.10 53.41 35.25
CA ARG A 28 37.05 54.51 34.96
C ARG A 28 37.24 54.74 33.47
N SER A 29 37.19 53.69 32.64
CA SER A 29 37.29 53.83 31.18
C SER A 29 36.04 54.43 30.52
N LEU A 30 34.89 54.42 31.21
CA LEU A 30 33.66 55.05 30.73
C LEU A 30 33.58 56.54 31.09
N ASP A 31 34.36 57.04 32.05
CA ASP A 31 34.27 58.45 32.47
C ASP A 31 34.71 59.39 31.32
N GLY A 32 33.89 60.42 31.05
CA GLY A 32 34.08 61.34 29.93
C GLY A 32 33.76 60.75 28.55
N GLN A 33 33.24 59.52 28.45
CA GLN A 33 32.82 58.94 27.17
C GLN A 33 31.43 59.42 26.78
N TRP A 34 31.26 59.72 25.50
CA TRP A 34 29.95 59.92 24.89
C TRP A 34 29.28 58.58 24.65
N ILE A 35 28.05 58.43 25.12
CA ILE A 35 27.26 57.22 24.91
C ILE A 35 25.91 57.54 24.28
N VAL A 36 25.42 56.58 23.49
CA VAL A 36 24.05 56.53 23.00
C VAL A 36 23.40 55.31 23.64
N VAL A 37 22.31 55.51 24.38
CA VAL A 37 21.60 54.45 25.09
C VAL A 37 20.16 54.43 24.62
N GLU A 38 19.73 53.28 24.10
CA GLU A 38 18.34 53.04 23.74
C GLU A 38 17.69 52.12 24.77
N GLY A 39 16.55 52.52 25.30
CA GLY A 39 15.90 51.72 26.32
C GLY A 39 14.55 52.26 26.76
N THR A 40 13.92 51.53 27.67
CA THR A 40 12.67 51.96 28.30
C THR A 40 12.98 52.70 29.59
N TYR A 41 12.60 53.97 29.67
CA TYR A 41 12.86 54.84 30.80
C TYR A 41 11.59 55.09 31.61
N GLY A 42 11.75 55.13 32.93
CA GLY A 42 10.74 55.66 33.85
C GLY A 42 11.10 57.09 34.26
N GLY A 43 10.10 57.97 34.29
CA GLY A 43 10.21 59.25 35.00
C GLY A 43 10.21 59.01 36.51
N LEU A 44 11.05 59.73 37.26
CA LEU A 44 11.03 59.67 38.72
C LEU A 44 9.84 60.46 39.26
N VAL A 45 9.28 60.03 40.41
CA VAL A 45 8.22 60.75 41.13
C VAL A 45 8.87 61.58 42.24
N GLY A 46 8.64 62.90 42.30
CA GLY A 46 9.13 63.80 43.37
C GLY A 46 9.78 65.11 42.87
N LYS A 47 10.41 65.90 43.76
CA LYS A 47 10.97 67.25 43.49
C LYS A 47 12.04 67.34 42.38
N LYS A 48 12.56 66.20 41.89
CA LYS A 48 13.51 66.09 40.76
C LYS A 48 12.93 65.39 39.52
N ALA A 49 11.62 65.11 39.51
CA ALA A 49 10.92 64.38 38.45
C ALA A 49 11.18 64.92 37.03
N ASN A 50 11.41 66.22 36.93
CA ASN A 50 11.47 66.93 35.66
C ASN A 50 12.90 66.96 35.08
N LYS A 51 13.92 66.41 35.75
CA LYS A 51 15.33 66.51 35.31
C LYS A 51 16.10 65.20 35.35
N GLN A 52 15.45 64.10 35.69
CA GLN A 52 16.12 62.82 35.85
C GLN A 52 15.28 61.67 35.30
N LEU A 53 15.93 60.81 34.51
CA LEU A 53 15.38 59.58 33.96
C LEU A 53 16.10 58.38 34.60
N ARG A 54 15.37 57.28 34.76
CA ARG A 54 15.94 55.99 35.14
C ARG A 54 15.65 54.98 34.03
N LEU A 55 16.71 54.41 33.47
CA LEU A 55 16.59 53.27 32.58
C LEU A 55 16.08 52.08 33.41
N ARG A 56 15.03 51.40 32.93
CA ARG A 56 14.46 50.24 33.61
C ARG A 56 15.54 49.18 33.82
N ASP A 57 15.59 48.62 35.03
CA ASP A 57 16.55 47.58 35.43
C ASP A 57 18.04 48.01 35.32
N CYS A 58 18.30 49.33 35.39
CA CYS A 58 19.64 49.89 35.45
C CYS A 58 19.78 50.84 36.66
N ASP A 59 20.96 50.80 37.29
CA ASP A 59 21.30 51.66 38.43
C ASP A 59 21.94 53.00 38.02
N ALA A 60 22.19 53.20 36.72
CA ALA A 60 22.70 54.47 36.21
C ALA A 60 21.61 55.54 36.25
N ALA A 61 21.98 56.73 36.72
CA ALA A 61 21.11 57.90 36.72
C ALA A 61 21.35 58.76 35.48
N PHE A 62 20.29 59.08 34.73
CA PHE A 62 20.37 59.95 33.57
C PHE A 62 19.84 61.32 33.96
N VAL A 63 20.68 62.35 33.91
CA VAL A 63 20.37 63.70 34.43
C VAL A 63 20.46 64.71 33.29
N THR A 64 19.50 65.63 33.21
CA THR A 64 19.47 66.72 32.24
C THR A 64 19.33 68.06 32.97
N GLU A 65 20.01 69.09 32.48
CA GLU A 65 19.81 70.46 32.97
C GLU A 65 18.46 71.04 32.55
N LYS A 66 18.01 70.67 31.34
CA LYS A 66 16.74 71.09 30.74
C LYS A 66 15.58 70.23 31.28
N PRO A 67 14.39 70.82 31.51
CA PRO A 67 13.24 70.05 31.93
C PRO A 67 12.86 69.01 30.86
N LEU A 68 12.63 67.78 31.32
CA LEU A 68 12.13 66.67 30.51
C LEU A 68 10.73 67.00 30.00
N PRO A 69 10.37 66.61 28.77
CA PRO A 69 9.01 66.74 28.28
C PRO A 69 8.04 65.99 29.21
N LEU A 70 6.86 66.57 29.44
CA LEU A 70 5.75 65.93 30.16
C LEU A 70 5.45 64.60 29.43
N ASN A 71 5.57 63.47 30.14
CA ASN A 71 5.51 62.09 29.62
C ASN A 71 6.80 61.52 29.00
N ALA A 72 7.99 61.96 29.41
CA ALA A 72 9.27 61.32 29.03
C ALA A 72 9.44 59.85 29.53
N GLY A 73 8.37 59.18 29.99
CA GLY A 73 8.39 57.74 30.27
C GLY A 73 8.10 56.95 28.99
N GLY A 74 8.89 55.93 28.70
CA GLY A 74 8.74 55.13 27.48
C GLY A 74 10.06 54.77 26.83
N ASN A 75 10.01 54.35 25.57
CA ASN A 75 11.21 54.03 24.80
C ASN A 75 11.88 55.32 24.33
N LEU A 76 13.13 55.54 24.72
CA LEU A 76 13.91 56.72 24.35
C LEU A 76 15.28 56.30 23.83
N ARG A 77 15.83 57.09 22.92
CA ARG A 77 17.25 57.15 22.64
C ARG A 77 17.81 58.37 23.37
N ILE A 78 18.77 58.12 24.26
CA ILE A 78 19.45 59.15 25.04
C ILE A 78 20.90 59.23 24.61
N THR A 79 21.35 60.44 24.26
CA THR A 79 22.77 60.73 24.03
C THR A 79 23.29 61.59 25.17
N GLY A 80 24.44 61.21 25.73
CA GLY A 80 25.00 61.93 26.86
C GLY A 80 26.43 61.58 27.18
N LEU A 81 27.03 62.41 28.04
CA LEU A 81 28.37 62.23 28.55
C LEU A 81 28.31 61.43 29.85
N VAL A 82 29.09 60.36 29.95
CA VAL A 82 29.20 59.60 31.19
C VAL A 82 30.08 60.36 32.18
N ALA A 83 29.59 60.54 33.39
CA ALA A 83 30.31 61.09 34.53
C ALA A 83 30.31 60.06 35.67
N VAL A 84 31.50 59.66 36.12
CA VAL A 84 31.68 58.71 37.21
C VAL A 84 32.04 59.45 38.49
N ARG A 85 31.10 59.50 39.45
CA ARG A 85 31.33 60.13 40.76
C ARG A 85 31.32 59.07 41.85
N GLY A 86 32.51 58.70 42.33
CA GLY A 86 32.68 57.66 43.35
C GLY A 86 32.17 56.30 42.85
N GLN A 87 31.13 55.75 43.48
CA GLN A 87 30.53 54.47 43.07
C GLN A 87 29.36 54.62 42.09
N THR A 88 28.88 55.84 41.83
CA THR A 88 27.72 56.12 41.00
C THR A 88 28.11 56.54 39.59
N ILE A 89 27.45 55.93 38.59
CA ILE A 89 27.52 56.33 37.18
C ILE A 89 26.34 57.25 36.91
N THR A 90 26.63 58.47 36.49
CA THR A 90 25.65 59.44 36.01
C THR A 90 25.88 59.68 34.53
N VAL A 91 24.81 59.82 33.76
CA VAL A 91 24.88 60.20 32.35
C VAL A 91 24.27 61.58 32.23
N GLU A 92 25.08 62.56 31.85
CA GLU A 92 24.63 63.91 31.55
C GLU A 92 24.02 63.93 30.15
N VAL A 93 22.69 64.04 30.12
CA VAL A 93 21.88 63.90 28.92
C VAL A 93 21.91 65.21 28.13
N THR A 94 22.28 65.11 26.86
CA THR A 94 22.33 66.23 25.92
C THR A 94 21.23 66.16 24.86
N SER A 95 20.81 64.96 24.47
CA SER A 95 19.73 64.73 23.53
C SER A 95 18.82 63.60 24.00
N ILE A 96 17.52 63.77 23.79
CA ILE A 96 16.48 62.79 24.05
C ILE A 96 15.59 62.71 22.82
N GLU A 97 15.53 61.54 22.21
CA GLU A 97 14.68 61.25 21.06
C GLU A 97 13.66 60.17 21.46
N PRO A 98 12.34 60.42 21.31
CA PRO A 98 11.34 59.40 21.57
C PRO A 98 11.41 58.31 20.50
N LEU A 99 11.50 57.05 20.92
CA LEU A 99 11.46 55.90 20.04
C LEU A 99 10.05 55.28 20.04
N PRO A 100 9.64 54.63 18.93
CA PRO A 100 8.44 53.81 18.93
C PRO A 100 8.50 52.73 20.01
N THR A 101 7.33 52.23 20.43
CA THR A 101 7.29 51.06 21.31
C THR A 101 7.95 49.86 20.62
N ASP A 102 8.55 48.95 21.37
CA ASP A 102 9.21 47.76 20.80
C ASP A 102 8.23 46.96 19.91
N VAL A 103 6.94 46.92 20.27
CA VAL A 103 5.90 46.28 19.45
C VAL A 103 5.67 47.03 18.13
N ARG A 104 5.72 48.35 18.11
CA ARG A 104 5.63 49.14 16.88
C ARG A 104 6.89 48.95 16.03
N MET A 105 8.08 49.03 16.62
CA MET A 105 9.34 48.75 15.92
C MET A 105 9.34 47.34 15.30
N TYR A 106 8.81 46.34 15.99
CA TYR A 106 8.63 45.00 15.42
C TYR A 106 7.75 45.03 14.16
N ARG A 107 6.60 45.71 14.22
CA ARG A 107 5.66 45.78 13.08
C ARG A 107 6.26 46.48 11.89
N ASP A 108 6.92 47.61 12.13
CA ASP A 108 7.57 48.41 11.07
C ASP A 108 8.67 47.57 10.41
N ARG A 109 9.53 46.91 11.19
CA ARG A 109 10.54 45.98 10.62
C ARG A 109 9.91 44.82 9.88
N ALA A 110 8.84 44.22 10.41
CA ALA A 110 8.17 43.09 9.78
C ALA A 110 7.52 43.47 8.44
N SER A 111 7.01 44.70 8.29
CA SER A 111 6.44 45.17 7.02
C SER A 111 7.49 45.43 5.95
N ASP A 112 8.72 45.68 6.37
CA ASP A 112 9.84 45.98 5.45
C ASP A 112 10.55 44.71 4.95
N ILE A 113 10.23 43.53 5.49
CA ILE A 113 10.86 42.27 5.07
C ILE A 113 10.35 41.85 3.69
N PRO A 114 11.22 41.68 2.67
CA PRO A 114 10.82 41.20 1.35
C PRO A 114 10.21 39.80 1.37
N VAL A 115 9.25 39.56 0.46
CA VAL A 115 8.52 38.28 0.34
C VAL A 115 9.40 37.13 -0.19
N ASP A 116 10.59 37.42 -0.69
CA ASP A 116 11.54 36.46 -1.26
C ASP A 116 12.77 36.22 -0.37
N GLN A 117 12.78 36.76 0.86
CA GLN A 117 13.89 36.62 1.82
C GLN A 117 13.39 36.04 3.14
N PHE A 118 14.17 35.12 3.73
CA PHE A 118 13.79 34.47 4.99
C PHE A 118 14.73 34.83 6.15
N GLU A 119 15.97 35.19 5.88
CA GLU A 119 16.98 35.57 6.86
C GLU A 119 16.55 36.77 7.71
N PRO A 120 15.96 37.86 7.16
CA PRO A 120 15.50 38.99 7.97
C PRO A 120 14.41 38.62 9.00
N TRP A 121 13.62 37.57 8.75
CA TRP A 121 12.66 37.06 9.73
C TRP A 121 13.35 36.43 10.94
N TYR A 122 14.49 35.77 10.72
CA TYR A 122 15.30 35.22 11.79
C TYR A 122 15.98 36.31 12.61
N ASP A 123 16.54 37.33 11.98
CA ASP A 123 17.12 38.49 12.65
C ASP A 123 16.06 39.24 13.48
N LEU A 124 14.86 39.42 12.92
CA LEU A 124 13.74 40.04 13.63
C LEU A 124 13.29 39.22 14.84
N SER A 125 13.27 37.89 14.70
CA SER A 125 12.98 36.97 15.81
C SER A 125 14.01 37.11 16.93
N GLU A 126 15.30 37.10 16.62
CA GLU A 126 16.38 37.21 17.60
C GLU A 126 16.37 38.57 18.30
N TRP A 127 16.18 39.64 17.54
CA TRP A 127 16.00 40.98 18.09
C TRP A 127 14.81 41.04 19.05
N ALA A 128 13.65 40.54 18.63
CA ALA A 128 12.44 40.56 19.46
C ALA A 128 12.58 39.69 20.71
N ALA A 129 13.26 38.54 20.62
CA ALA A 129 13.53 37.66 21.76
C ALA A 129 14.46 38.33 22.79
N THR A 130 15.53 38.97 22.32
CA THR A 130 16.46 39.73 23.16
C THR A 130 15.75 40.88 23.88
N ARG A 131 14.92 41.64 23.14
CA ARG A 131 14.11 42.72 23.72
C ARG A 131 13.07 42.21 24.69
N ALA A 132 12.43 41.07 24.41
CA ALA A 132 11.48 40.44 25.31
C ALA A 132 12.12 40.04 26.64
N GLU A 133 13.34 39.51 26.62
CA GLU A 133 14.06 39.10 27.83
C GLU A 133 14.49 40.31 28.67
N LEU A 134 14.98 41.37 28.01
CA LEU A 134 15.37 42.62 28.67
C LEU A 134 14.17 43.33 29.31
N THR A 135 13.04 43.39 28.61
CA THR A 135 11.85 44.15 29.05
C THR A 135 10.82 43.29 29.79
N LYS A 136 11.07 41.99 29.91
CA LYS A 136 10.11 40.97 30.39
C LYS A 136 8.76 41.02 29.66
N SER A 137 8.76 41.40 28.39
CA SER A 137 7.56 41.55 27.56
C SER A 137 7.06 40.22 27.01
N VAL A 138 5.87 39.79 27.48
CA VAL A 138 5.19 38.59 26.97
C VAL A 138 4.78 38.75 25.50
N ASP A 139 4.39 39.96 25.10
CA ASP A 139 4.00 40.26 23.72
C ASP A 139 5.18 40.13 22.75
N LEU A 140 6.33 40.69 23.10
CA LEU A 140 7.54 40.54 22.26
C LEU A 140 8.00 39.09 22.21
N LYS A 141 7.88 38.32 23.30
CA LYS A 141 8.21 36.89 23.30
C LYS A 141 7.32 36.11 22.32
N ARG A 142 6.03 36.48 22.23
CA ARG A 142 5.10 35.91 21.25
C ARG A 142 5.44 36.36 19.82
N LEU A 143 5.77 37.63 19.62
CA LEU A 143 6.15 38.17 18.30
C LEU A 143 7.48 37.60 17.79
N ALA A 144 8.45 37.35 18.67
CA ALA A 144 9.69 36.65 18.34
C ALA A 144 9.39 35.26 17.77
N ARG A 145 8.57 34.46 18.47
CA ARG A 145 8.12 33.14 17.98
C ARG A 145 7.41 33.25 16.64
N LYS A 146 6.52 34.25 16.48
CA LYS A 146 5.83 34.49 15.20
C LYS A 146 6.82 34.78 14.07
N ALA A 147 7.79 35.67 14.28
CA ALA A 147 8.81 35.98 13.27
C ALA A 147 9.63 34.73 12.92
N ARG A 148 9.99 33.90 13.90
CA ARG A 148 10.69 32.63 13.65
C ARG A 148 9.90 31.70 12.75
N LEU A 149 8.60 31.52 13.02
CA LEU A 149 7.70 30.70 12.20
C LEU A 149 7.57 31.25 10.78
N MET A 150 7.41 32.58 10.62
CA MET A 150 7.40 33.22 9.30
C MET A 150 8.71 32.96 8.53
N GLY A 151 9.86 32.99 9.21
CA GLY A 151 11.14 32.65 8.60
C GLY A 151 11.19 31.20 8.11
N PHE A 152 10.69 30.23 8.91
CA PHE A 152 10.59 28.84 8.47
C PHE A 152 9.63 28.66 7.28
N GLU A 153 8.46 29.30 7.31
CA GLU A 153 7.49 29.24 6.20
C GLU A 153 8.07 29.83 4.91
N GLN A 154 8.80 30.93 5.02
CA GLN A 154 9.40 31.60 3.88
C GLN A 154 10.57 30.81 3.30
N GLU A 155 11.44 30.27 4.16
CA GLU A 155 12.52 29.38 3.72
C GLU A 155 11.97 28.10 3.10
N HIS A 156 10.92 27.52 3.69
CA HIS A 156 10.21 26.37 3.12
C HIS A 156 9.73 26.66 1.70
N ARG A 157 9.11 27.82 1.48
CA ARG A 157 8.66 28.25 0.14
C ARG A 157 9.82 28.38 -0.84
N LEU A 158 10.95 28.93 -0.43
CA LEU A 158 12.14 29.14 -1.27
C LEU A 158 12.96 27.86 -1.47
N ALA A 159 12.77 26.87 -0.61
CA ALA A 159 13.32 25.53 -0.70
C ALA A 159 12.43 24.58 -1.51
N ALA A 160 11.23 25.00 -1.91
CA ALA A 160 10.29 24.16 -2.63
C ALA A 160 10.97 23.45 -3.81
N GLU A 161 10.72 22.15 -3.95
CA GLU A 161 11.30 21.25 -4.96
C GLU A 161 12.82 20.98 -4.84
N ASP A 162 13.58 21.74 -4.04
CA ASP A 162 14.99 21.46 -3.73
C ASP A 162 15.11 20.56 -2.50
N VAL A 163 15.32 19.26 -2.75
CA VAL A 163 15.45 18.23 -1.71
C VAL A 163 16.52 18.56 -0.68
N ASN A 164 17.66 19.13 -1.10
CA ASN A 164 18.78 19.38 -0.20
C ASN A 164 18.45 20.56 0.73
N ARG A 165 17.83 21.62 0.19
CA ARG A 165 17.35 22.74 0.99
C ARG A 165 16.24 22.33 1.97
N LEU A 166 15.28 21.52 1.53
CA LEU A 166 14.22 21.01 2.40
C LEU A 166 14.77 20.15 3.54
N ARG A 167 15.76 19.29 3.28
CA ARG A 167 16.44 18.49 4.32
C ARG A 167 17.20 19.37 5.30
N ALA A 168 17.95 20.36 4.81
CA ALA A 168 18.68 21.29 5.66
C ALA A 168 17.73 22.09 6.57
N LEU A 169 16.62 22.58 6.02
CA LEU A 169 15.55 23.23 6.77
C LEU A 169 14.99 22.30 7.86
N ARG A 170 14.61 21.07 7.49
CA ARG A 170 14.07 20.06 8.41
C ARG A 170 15.04 19.78 9.57
N GLU A 171 16.32 19.57 9.28
CA GLU A 171 17.35 19.33 10.30
C GLU A 171 17.54 20.51 11.24
N ARG A 172 17.50 21.74 10.71
CA ARG A 172 17.63 22.94 11.53
C ARG A 172 16.43 23.09 12.46
N ILE A 173 15.22 22.95 11.95
CA ILE A 173 13.97 23.01 12.75
C ILE A 173 13.98 21.95 13.85
N ALA A 174 14.40 20.71 13.53
CA ALA A 174 14.47 19.62 14.52
C ALA A 174 15.46 19.89 15.67
N LYS A 175 16.52 20.67 15.44
CA LYS A 175 17.49 21.06 16.49
C LYS A 175 16.99 22.21 17.37
N GLU A 176 15.97 22.94 16.93
CA GLU A 176 15.43 24.09 17.64
C GLU A 176 14.30 23.72 18.60
N LYS A 177 14.57 23.75 19.91
CA LYS A 177 13.55 23.50 20.97
C LYS A 177 12.35 24.46 20.91
N THR A 178 12.50 25.61 20.24
CA THR A 178 11.48 26.66 20.11
C THR A 178 10.60 26.53 18.87
N ALA A 179 10.85 25.56 17.99
CA ALA A 179 10.12 25.40 16.73
C ALA A 179 8.73 24.74 16.88
N THR A 180 8.03 25.01 18.00
CA THR A 180 6.67 24.52 18.20
C THR A 180 5.72 25.16 17.18
N GLY A 181 4.98 24.33 16.43
CA GLY A 181 4.03 24.78 15.41
C GLY A 181 4.45 24.48 13.97
N VAL A 182 5.67 23.98 13.73
CA VAL A 182 6.04 23.44 12.41
C VAL A 182 5.68 21.96 12.34
N ASP A 183 5.00 21.57 11.27
CA ASP A 183 4.65 20.19 10.98
C ASP A 183 5.80 19.46 10.28
N LEU A 184 6.72 18.90 11.09
CA LEU A 184 7.87 18.16 10.58
C LEU A 184 7.49 16.91 9.79
N GLU A 185 6.37 16.26 10.12
CA GLU A 185 5.90 15.10 9.37
C GLU A 185 5.49 15.48 7.94
N ALA A 186 4.79 16.61 7.78
CA ALA A 186 4.43 17.11 6.45
C ALA A 186 5.67 17.48 5.63
N LEU A 187 6.68 18.08 6.26
CA LEU A 187 7.95 18.40 5.61
C LEU A 187 8.72 17.12 5.22
N ASP A 188 8.76 16.10 6.09
CA ASP A 188 9.36 14.80 5.78
C ASP A 188 8.65 14.11 4.59
N HIS A 189 7.31 14.21 4.53
CA HIS A 189 6.52 13.70 3.41
C HIS A 189 6.81 14.44 2.10
N GLU A 190 6.94 15.77 2.14
CA GLU A 190 7.34 16.57 0.99
C GLU A 190 8.75 16.24 0.50
N ILE A 191 9.71 16.05 1.42
CA ILE A 191 11.07 15.62 1.11
C ILE A 191 11.06 14.29 0.34
N LEU A 192 10.20 13.34 0.71
CA LEU A 192 10.05 12.08 -0.03
C LEU A 192 9.54 12.29 -1.45
N HIS A 193 8.55 13.18 -1.64
CA HIS A 193 8.05 13.51 -2.97
C HIS A 193 9.10 14.22 -3.84
N ALA A 194 9.82 15.19 -3.28
CA ALA A 194 10.90 15.88 -3.98
C ALA A 194 12.07 14.93 -4.29
N SER A 195 12.39 14.00 -3.38
CA SER A 195 13.41 12.96 -3.61
C SER A 195 13.02 12.04 -4.77
N LEU A 196 11.74 11.66 -4.85
CA LEU A 196 11.22 10.85 -5.94
C LEU A 196 11.26 11.58 -7.29
N ALA A 197 10.97 12.88 -7.30
CA ALA A 197 10.99 13.71 -8.51
C ALA A 197 12.41 13.94 -9.05
N SER A 198 13.37 14.22 -8.15
CA SER A 198 14.77 14.50 -8.51
C SER A 198 15.55 13.25 -8.93
N ALA A 199 15.32 12.11 -8.29
CA ALA A 199 16.04 10.87 -8.54
C ALA A 199 15.10 9.66 -8.53
N PRO A 200 14.30 9.46 -9.60
CA PRO A 200 13.35 8.35 -9.65
C PRO A 200 14.07 6.99 -9.69
N PRO A 201 13.61 6.00 -8.90
CA PRO A 201 14.17 4.65 -8.92
C PRO A 201 14.11 4.00 -10.32
N ARG A 202 15.15 3.26 -10.70
CA ARG A 202 15.32 2.70 -12.05
C ARG A 202 14.99 1.21 -12.14
N SER A 203 15.03 0.50 -11.03
CA SER A 203 14.79 -0.94 -10.92
C SER A 203 13.75 -1.27 -9.85
N LEU A 204 13.12 -2.45 -9.93
CA LEU A 204 12.16 -2.91 -8.92
C LEU A 204 12.75 -2.88 -7.50
N ASN A 205 13.99 -3.34 -7.35
CA ASN A 205 14.68 -3.34 -6.05
C ASN A 205 14.96 -1.92 -5.53
N GLU A 206 15.22 -0.95 -6.39
CA GLU A 206 15.33 0.45 -5.97
C GLU A 206 13.97 1.03 -5.56
N TRP A 207 12.89 0.72 -6.29
CA TRP A 207 11.54 1.13 -5.92
C TRP A 207 11.12 0.56 -4.56
N ILE A 208 11.37 -0.74 -4.33
CA ILE A 208 11.09 -1.39 -3.05
C ILE A 208 11.94 -0.76 -1.93
N ARG A 209 13.25 -0.56 -2.15
CA ARG A 209 14.13 0.08 -1.15
C ARG A 209 13.65 1.49 -0.80
N PHE A 210 13.28 2.29 -1.79
CA PHE A 210 12.75 3.64 -1.59
C PHE A 210 11.40 3.63 -0.86
N ALA A 211 10.51 2.69 -1.18
CA ALA A 211 9.25 2.53 -0.46
C ALA A 211 9.47 2.14 1.01
N LEU A 212 10.42 1.25 1.28
CA LEU A 212 10.75 0.83 2.64
C LEU A 212 11.50 1.92 3.44
N SER A 213 12.27 2.79 2.79
CA SER A 213 12.92 3.91 3.48
C SER A 213 11.94 4.93 4.05
N VAL A 214 10.68 4.95 3.59
CA VAL A 214 9.62 5.76 4.22
C VAL A 214 9.46 5.43 5.70
N ASN A 215 9.70 4.18 6.12
CA ASN A 215 9.62 3.79 7.54
C ASN A 215 10.70 4.44 8.41
N GLN A 216 11.79 4.95 7.82
CA GLN A 216 12.82 5.70 8.55
C GLN A 216 12.31 7.06 9.02
N TYR A 217 11.40 7.67 8.24
CA TYR A 217 10.76 8.93 8.57
C TYR A 217 9.49 8.72 9.41
N PHE A 218 8.82 7.58 9.24
CA PHE A 218 7.52 7.30 9.85
C PHE A 218 7.46 5.87 10.42
N PRO A 219 7.86 5.65 11.69
CA PRO A 219 7.98 4.32 12.28
C PRO A 219 6.63 3.58 12.44
N ASN A 220 5.51 4.32 12.45
CA ASN A 220 4.16 3.76 12.66
C ASN A 220 3.43 3.40 11.36
N VAL A 221 4.12 3.38 10.22
CA VAL A 221 3.52 2.96 8.94
C VAL A 221 3.55 1.44 8.88
N HIS A 222 2.54 0.82 9.48
CA HIS A 222 2.40 -0.63 9.54
C HIS A 222 1.63 -1.21 8.37
N VAL A 223 1.91 -2.48 8.10
CA VAL A 223 1.05 -3.35 7.29
C VAL A 223 -0.26 -3.59 8.07
N GLY A 224 -1.37 -3.79 7.37
CA GLY A 224 -2.69 -4.09 7.96
C GLY A 224 -3.59 -2.86 8.16
N LEU A 225 -3.18 -1.68 7.69
CA LEU A 225 -4.03 -0.50 7.76
C LEU A 225 -5.18 -0.60 6.75
N PRO A 226 -6.42 -0.22 7.12
CA PRO A 226 -7.55 -0.22 6.20
C PRO A 226 -7.24 0.65 4.97
N PRO A 227 -7.55 0.14 3.75
CA PRO A 227 -7.29 0.89 2.53
C PRO A 227 -8.01 2.25 2.55
N LEU A 228 -7.44 3.22 1.85
CA LEU A 228 -8.07 4.52 1.70
C LEU A 228 -9.37 4.41 0.89
N ASP A 229 -10.38 5.21 1.22
CA ASP A 229 -11.55 5.36 0.35
C ASP A 229 -11.15 6.00 -1.00
N SER A 230 -11.94 5.79 -2.04
CA SER A 230 -11.62 6.23 -3.39
C SER A 230 -11.54 7.76 -3.52
N ALA A 231 -12.38 8.50 -2.80
CA ALA A 231 -12.41 9.95 -2.83
C ALA A 231 -11.13 10.57 -2.22
N LEU A 232 -10.70 10.06 -1.07
CA LEU A 232 -9.47 10.48 -0.42
C LEU A 232 -8.23 10.09 -1.24
N ARG A 233 -8.24 8.90 -1.87
CA ARG A 233 -7.20 8.52 -2.85
C ARG A 233 -7.09 9.56 -3.96
N GLY A 234 -8.19 9.88 -4.64
CA GLY A 234 -8.18 10.85 -5.74
C GLY A 234 -7.68 12.23 -5.31
N ARG A 235 -8.11 12.72 -4.14
CA ARG A 235 -7.61 13.99 -3.58
C ARG A 235 -6.11 13.95 -3.33
N TYR A 236 -5.63 12.89 -2.69
CA TYR A 236 -4.23 12.72 -2.36
C TYR A 236 -3.37 12.59 -3.62
N GLU A 237 -3.83 11.86 -4.63
CA GLU A 237 -3.10 11.72 -5.90
C GLU A 237 -2.95 13.06 -6.64
N ALA A 238 -3.95 13.94 -6.54
CA ALA A 238 -3.90 15.27 -7.17
C ALA A 238 -3.00 16.26 -6.40
N ARG A 239 -3.02 16.22 -5.06
CA ARG A 239 -2.31 17.18 -4.20
C ARG A 239 -1.70 16.48 -2.97
N PRO A 240 -0.65 15.66 -3.12
CA PRO A 240 -0.20 14.75 -2.07
C PRO A 240 0.31 15.48 -0.82
N VAL A 241 1.15 16.49 -0.99
CA VAL A 241 1.74 17.26 0.12
C VAL A 241 0.67 18.03 0.90
N ALA A 242 -0.21 18.75 0.19
CA ALA A 242 -1.27 19.53 0.82
C ALA A 242 -2.28 18.62 1.56
N VAL A 243 -2.72 17.52 0.93
CA VAL A 243 -3.66 16.59 1.56
C VAL A 243 -3.04 15.90 2.77
N PHE A 244 -1.74 15.58 2.74
CA PHE A 244 -1.06 14.99 3.89
C PHE A 244 -0.93 15.97 5.06
N ARG A 245 -0.53 17.22 4.78
CA ARG A 245 -0.43 18.29 5.79
C ARG A 245 -1.77 18.53 6.48
N ASP A 246 -2.85 18.59 5.71
CA ASP A 246 -4.19 18.87 6.22
C ASP A 246 -4.86 17.64 6.88
N ALA A 247 -4.25 16.45 6.78
CA ALA A 247 -4.78 15.21 7.33
C ALA A 247 -4.54 15.11 8.86
N ASP A 248 -5.50 14.50 9.55
CA ASP A 248 -5.39 14.20 10.98
C ASP A 248 -4.40 13.05 11.28
N ALA A 249 -4.08 12.88 12.56
CA ALA A 249 -3.14 11.86 13.03
C ALA A 249 -3.55 10.41 12.73
N LYS A 250 -4.85 10.13 12.49
CA LYS A 250 -5.34 8.79 12.12
C LYS A 250 -5.22 8.54 10.61
N THR A 251 -5.30 9.60 9.82
CA THR A 251 -5.33 9.55 8.36
C THR A 251 -3.93 9.55 7.77
N ARG A 252 -2.97 10.28 8.36
CA ARG A 252 -1.57 10.35 7.90
C ARG A 252 -0.91 8.97 7.73
N PRO A 253 -0.98 8.02 8.69
CA PRO A 253 -0.38 6.70 8.50
C PRO A 253 -0.98 5.93 7.31
N ARG A 254 -2.29 6.09 7.06
CA ARG A 254 -2.97 5.46 5.92
C ARG A 254 -2.54 6.08 4.59
N LEU A 255 -2.36 7.41 4.54
CA LEU A 255 -1.81 8.11 3.38
C LEU A 255 -0.37 7.67 3.08
N LEU A 256 0.47 7.53 4.11
CA LEU A 256 1.86 7.03 3.95
C LEU A 256 1.89 5.58 3.48
N ARG A 257 1.04 4.71 4.04
CA ARG A 257 0.94 3.32 3.60
C ARG A 257 0.47 3.24 2.14
N TYR A 258 -0.47 4.09 1.75
CA TYR A 258 -0.89 4.20 0.35
C TYR A 258 0.21 4.75 -0.56
N PHE A 259 0.99 5.74 -0.11
CA PHE A 259 2.16 6.22 -0.85
C PHE A 259 3.16 5.08 -1.10
N GLN A 260 3.53 4.33 -0.06
CA GLN A 260 4.39 3.14 -0.18
C GLN A 260 3.83 2.12 -1.18
N SER A 261 2.53 1.83 -1.11
CA SER A 261 1.92 0.85 -2.00
C SER A 261 1.98 1.28 -3.46
N ARG A 262 1.78 2.58 -3.73
CA ARG A 262 1.94 3.15 -5.08
C ARG A 262 3.38 3.06 -5.59
N LEU A 263 4.37 3.32 -4.74
CA LEU A 263 5.78 3.21 -5.13
C LEU A 263 6.13 1.78 -5.55
N ILE A 264 5.71 0.79 -4.76
CA ILE A 264 5.95 -0.63 -5.08
C ILE A 264 5.19 -1.01 -6.35
N LYS A 265 3.90 -0.61 -6.48
CA LYS A 265 3.10 -0.86 -7.70
C LYS A 265 3.80 -0.30 -8.95
N ARG A 266 4.29 0.94 -8.91
CA ARG A 266 5.06 1.55 -10.01
C ARG A 266 6.34 0.77 -10.32
N GLY A 267 7.02 0.25 -9.30
CA GLY A 267 8.17 -0.63 -9.47
C GLY A 267 7.83 -1.91 -10.21
N LEU A 268 6.72 -2.56 -9.85
CA LEU A 268 6.23 -3.78 -10.51
C LEU A 268 5.85 -3.50 -11.97
N GLU A 269 5.08 -2.44 -12.23
CA GLU A 269 4.69 -2.00 -13.58
C GLU A 269 5.91 -1.63 -14.44
N SER A 270 6.93 -1.00 -13.84
CA SER A 270 8.19 -0.71 -14.53
C SER A 270 8.98 -1.98 -14.85
N ALA A 271 9.01 -2.97 -13.96
CA ALA A 271 9.71 -4.23 -14.19
C ALA A 271 9.05 -5.02 -15.32
N ASP A 272 7.72 -5.06 -15.35
CA ASP A 272 6.97 -5.71 -16.43
C ASP A 272 7.22 -5.06 -17.79
N ARG A 273 7.10 -3.72 -17.88
CA ARG A 273 7.35 -2.98 -19.12
C ARG A 273 8.76 -3.19 -19.69
N LYS A 274 9.75 -3.38 -18.81
CA LYS A 274 11.15 -3.64 -19.19
C LYS A 274 11.43 -5.13 -19.44
N GLY A 275 10.45 -6.02 -19.25
CA GLY A 275 10.66 -7.47 -19.30
C GLY A 275 11.63 -7.99 -18.24
N ALA A 276 11.84 -7.24 -17.15
CA ALA A 276 12.85 -7.54 -16.14
C ALA A 276 12.43 -8.66 -15.18
N ALA A 277 11.12 -8.96 -15.10
CA ALA A 277 10.58 -10.06 -14.31
C ALA A 277 9.29 -10.59 -14.93
N PRO A 278 9.03 -11.91 -14.88
CA PRO A 278 7.78 -12.49 -15.35
C PRO A 278 6.61 -12.13 -14.41
N PRO A 279 5.36 -12.05 -14.90
CA PRO A 279 4.21 -11.64 -14.08
C PRO A 279 3.98 -12.48 -12.82
N ARG A 280 4.32 -13.78 -12.84
CA ARG A 280 4.21 -14.64 -11.65
C ARG A 280 5.11 -14.16 -10.52
N ASP A 281 6.35 -13.77 -10.83
CA ASP A 281 7.29 -13.26 -9.83
C ASP A 281 6.80 -11.91 -9.31
N LEU A 282 6.27 -11.06 -10.19
CA LEU A 282 5.65 -9.79 -9.80
C LEU A 282 4.46 -9.98 -8.85
N ALA A 283 3.63 -11.01 -9.08
CA ALA A 283 2.54 -11.36 -8.17
C ALA A 283 3.05 -11.78 -6.78
N GLY A 284 4.11 -12.60 -6.73
CA GLY A 284 4.77 -12.98 -5.48
C GLY A 284 5.33 -11.78 -4.72
N GLN A 285 5.98 -10.84 -5.42
CA GLN A 285 6.47 -9.59 -4.83
C GLN A 285 5.31 -8.71 -4.33
N ALA A 286 4.22 -8.59 -5.10
CA ALA A 286 3.03 -7.87 -4.68
C ALA A 286 2.42 -8.47 -3.40
N ARG A 287 2.25 -9.78 -3.34
CA ARG A 287 1.72 -10.47 -2.14
C ARG A 287 2.60 -10.27 -0.91
N ARG A 288 3.92 -10.25 -1.09
CA ARG A 288 4.89 -10.05 -0.01
C ARG A 288 4.87 -8.63 0.55
N TYR A 289 4.87 -7.62 -0.32
CA TYR A 289 5.06 -6.22 0.12
C TYR A 289 3.76 -5.44 0.24
N LEU A 290 2.70 -5.87 -0.45
CA LEU A 290 1.38 -5.24 -0.52
C LEU A 290 0.24 -6.16 -0.08
N PRO A 291 0.33 -6.83 1.09
CA PRO A 291 -0.75 -7.72 1.54
C PRO A 291 -2.08 -6.98 1.80
N ASP A 292 -2.03 -5.66 1.98
CA ASP A 292 -3.22 -4.80 2.16
C ASP A 292 -3.96 -4.49 0.85
N TYR A 293 -3.34 -4.83 -0.29
CA TYR A 293 -3.86 -4.60 -1.64
C TYR A 293 -3.77 -5.91 -2.45
N PRO A 294 -4.48 -6.97 -2.03
CA PRO A 294 -4.41 -8.29 -2.67
C PRO A 294 -4.78 -8.26 -4.15
N GLU A 295 -5.61 -7.30 -4.57
CA GLU A 295 -6.00 -7.10 -5.97
C GLU A 295 -4.80 -6.82 -6.89
N ILE A 296 -3.69 -6.28 -6.37
CA ILE A 296 -2.47 -6.04 -7.14
C ILE A 296 -1.77 -7.37 -7.45
N ALA A 297 -1.69 -8.29 -6.48
CA ALA A 297 -1.15 -9.62 -6.71
C ALA A 297 -2.05 -10.42 -7.66
N GLU A 298 -3.37 -10.33 -7.47
CA GLU A 298 -4.37 -10.95 -8.34
C GLU A 298 -4.20 -10.50 -9.80
N HIS A 299 -4.06 -9.19 -10.04
CA HIS A 299 -3.82 -8.64 -11.37
C HIS A 299 -2.61 -9.28 -12.05
N TRP A 300 -1.49 -9.41 -11.34
CA TRP A 300 -0.28 -10.01 -11.90
C TRP A 300 -0.40 -11.52 -12.14
N TYR A 301 -1.13 -12.25 -11.28
CA TYR A 301 -1.48 -13.64 -11.55
C TYR A 301 -2.36 -13.80 -12.78
N GLN A 302 -3.34 -12.91 -12.98
CA GLN A 302 -4.15 -12.89 -14.20
C GLN A 302 -3.28 -12.64 -15.43
N GLN A 303 -2.34 -11.69 -15.37
CA GLN A 303 -1.37 -11.45 -16.46
C GLN A 303 -0.48 -12.68 -16.73
N ALA A 304 -0.05 -13.39 -15.68
CA ALA A 304 0.74 -14.62 -15.83
C ALA A 304 -0.05 -15.68 -16.62
N VAL A 305 -1.30 -15.92 -16.24
CA VAL A 305 -2.17 -16.88 -16.93
C VAL A 305 -2.46 -16.45 -18.37
N LEU A 306 -2.77 -15.17 -18.60
CA LEU A 306 -3.04 -14.64 -19.94
C LEU A 306 -1.84 -14.84 -20.87
N ARG A 307 -0.62 -14.50 -20.43
CA ARG A 307 0.59 -14.71 -21.22
C ARG A 307 0.87 -16.19 -21.46
N SER A 308 0.69 -17.04 -20.44
CA SER A 308 0.87 -18.49 -20.58
C SER A 308 -0.10 -19.12 -21.58
N ARG A 309 -1.36 -18.66 -21.64
CA ARG A 309 -2.34 -19.15 -22.63
C ARG A 309 -1.87 -18.94 -24.07
N THR A 310 -1.14 -17.86 -24.36
CA THR A 310 -0.58 -17.63 -25.71
C THR A 310 0.54 -18.62 -26.08
N LYS A 311 1.21 -19.21 -25.08
CA LYS A 311 2.32 -20.16 -25.25
C LYS A 311 1.95 -21.59 -24.89
N LEU A 312 0.66 -21.88 -24.74
CA LEU A 312 0.18 -23.15 -24.18
C LEU A 312 0.74 -24.38 -24.91
N SER A 313 0.92 -24.30 -26.24
CA SER A 313 1.45 -25.40 -27.05
C SER A 313 2.93 -25.70 -26.83
N SER A 314 3.73 -24.76 -26.33
CA SER A 314 5.17 -24.97 -26.06
C SER A 314 5.46 -25.21 -24.58
N MET A 315 4.45 -25.13 -23.71
CA MET A 315 4.63 -25.34 -22.28
C MET A 315 4.82 -26.82 -21.95
N THR A 316 5.65 -27.06 -20.94
CA THR A 316 5.79 -28.36 -20.29
C THR A 316 4.58 -28.67 -19.39
N SER A 317 4.43 -29.94 -19.01
CA SER A 317 3.38 -30.37 -18.08
C SER A 317 3.50 -29.67 -16.72
N SER A 318 4.71 -29.49 -16.21
CA SER A 318 4.95 -28.81 -14.93
C SER A 318 4.55 -27.33 -14.99
N GLU A 319 4.88 -26.62 -16.07
CA GLU A 319 4.50 -25.22 -16.25
C GLU A 319 2.98 -25.04 -16.33
N VAL A 320 2.28 -25.91 -17.06
CA VAL A 320 0.82 -25.86 -17.13
C VAL A 320 0.16 -26.21 -15.80
N ALA A 321 0.70 -27.19 -15.07
CA ALA A 321 0.22 -27.52 -13.73
C ALA A 321 0.36 -26.33 -12.77
N VAL A 322 1.47 -25.58 -12.85
CA VAL A 322 1.64 -24.34 -12.06
C VAL A 322 0.59 -23.29 -12.44
N MET A 323 0.29 -23.10 -13.73
CA MET A 323 -0.73 -22.13 -14.14
C MET A 323 -2.15 -22.55 -13.72
N ALA A 324 -2.47 -23.84 -13.79
CA ALA A 324 -3.71 -24.38 -13.27
C ALA A 324 -3.82 -24.17 -11.76
N GLU A 325 -2.72 -24.33 -11.03
CA GLU A 325 -2.68 -24.07 -9.59
C GLU A 325 -2.86 -22.58 -9.27
N ILE A 326 -2.27 -21.67 -10.03
CA ILE A 326 -2.52 -20.22 -9.89
C ILE A 326 -4.00 -19.91 -10.11
N LEU A 327 -4.60 -20.44 -11.18
CA LEU A 327 -6.03 -20.26 -11.45
C LEU A 327 -6.89 -20.77 -10.29
N ARG A 328 -6.56 -21.92 -9.73
CA ARG A 328 -7.32 -22.55 -8.65
C ARG A 328 -7.14 -21.84 -7.31
N ALA A 329 -5.91 -21.71 -6.84
CA ALA A 329 -5.59 -21.30 -5.47
C ALA A 329 -5.50 -19.79 -5.29
N GLU A 330 -4.97 -19.07 -6.29
CA GLU A 330 -4.75 -17.62 -6.17
C GLU A 330 -5.90 -16.81 -6.80
N LEU A 331 -6.58 -17.36 -7.82
CA LEU A 331 -7.67 -16.68 -8.54
C LEU A 331 -9.07 -17.28 -8.30
N ASN A 332 -9.19 -18.37 -7.53
CA ASN A 332 -10.47 -19.07 -7.27
C ASN A 332 -11.25 -19.47 -8.55
N LYS A 333 -10.53 -19.82 -9.62
CA LYS A 333 -11.06 -20.21 -10.94
C LYS A 333 -10.81 -21.69 -11.23
N SER A 334 -11.27 -22.58 -10.35
CA SER A 334 -11.09 -24.04 -10.47
C SER A 334 -11.58 -24.62 -11.81
N PHE A 335 -12.67 -24.06 -12.35
CA PHE A 335 -13.17 -24.47 -13.66
C PHE A 335 -12.21 -24.10 -14.81
N GLU A 336 -11.73 -22.86 -14.82
CA GLU A 336 -10.75 -22.44 -15.84
C GLU A 336 -9.42 -23.18 -15.70
N ALA A 337 -9.03 -23.58 -14.48
CA ALA A 337 -7.84 -24.38 -14.24
C ALA A 337 -7.92 -25.73 -14.96
N GLY A 338 -9.03 -26.46 -14.80
CA GLY A 338 -9.21 -27.74 -15.47
C GLY A 338 -9.37 -27.62 -16.99
N GLU A 339 -10.02 -26.56 -17.48
CA GLU A 339 -10.06 -26.22 -18.91
C GLU A 339 -8.66 -25.99 -19.50
N LEU A 340 -7.79 -25.29 -18.77
CA LEU A 340 -6.40 -25.06 -19.20
C LEU A 340 -5.65 -26.39 -19.37
N LEU A 341 -5.79 -27.31 -18.40
CA LEU A 341 -5.19 -28.64 -18.48
C LEU A 341 -5.72 -29.42 -19.70
N ARG A 342 -7.05 -29.43 -19.91
CA ARG A 342 -7.68 -30.08 -21.07
C ARG A 342 -7.15 -29.53 -22.40
N GLN A 343 -7.09 -28.21 -22.52
CA GLN A 343 -6.59 -27.55 -23.73
C GLN A 343 -5.12 -27.88 -24.01
N TRP A 344 -4.30 -27.97 -22.96
CA TRP A 344 -2.90 -28.41 -23.10
C TRP A 344 -2.80 -29.86 -23.58
N VAL A 345 -3.56 -30.78 -22.97
CA VAL A 345 -3.58 -32.21 -23.39
C VAL A 345 -4.02 -32.33 -24.84
N HIS A 346 -5.07 -31.61 -25.25
CA HIS A 346 -5.55 -31.59 -26.63
C HIS A 346 -4.45 -31.16 -27.59
N ARG A 347 -3.81 -30.00 -27.34
CA ARG A 347 -2.73 -29.49 -28.18
C ARG A 347 -1.53 -30.43 -28.22
N ARG A 348 -1.20 -31.09 -27.10
CA ARG A 348 -0.10 -32.05 -27.04
C ARG A 348 -0.39 -33.27 -27.91
N ARG A 349 -1.63 -33.78 -27.89
CA ARG A 349 -2.06 -34.86 -28.77
C ARG A 349 -1.99 -34.48 -30.25
N GLU A 350 -2.42 -33.27 -30.60
CA GLU A 350 -2.34 -32.76 -31.97
C GLU A 350 -0.87 -32.67 -32.46
N GLN A 351 0.05 -32.23 -31.60
CA GLN A 351 1.48 -32.18 -31.92
C GLN A 351 2.11 -33.56 -32.11
N MET A 352 1.71 -34.54 -31.30
CA MET A 352 2.24 -35.91 -31.42
C MET A 352 1.73 -36.59 -32.70
N GLY A 353 0.50 -36.27 -33.12
CA GLY A 353 -0.08 -36.70 -34.41
C GLY A 353 -0.09 -38.22 -34.58
N ALA A 354 0.06 -38.67 -35.84
CA ALA A 354 0.13 -40.09 -36.20
C ALA A 354 1.50 -40.73 -35.90
N THR A 355 2.51 -39.92 -35.59
CA THR A 355 3.90 -40.35 -35.34
C THR A 355 4.21 -40.55 -33.86
N ALA A 356 3.21 -40.40 -32.99
CA ALA A 356 3.34 -40.59 -31.55
C ALA A 356 3.84 -42.00 -31.22
N SER A 357 4.90 -42.12 -30.40
CA SER A 357 5.32 -43.43 -29.90
C SER A 357 4.41 -43.92 -28.77
N THR A 358 4.35 -45.23 -28.59
CA THR A 358 3.61 -45.88 -27.48
C THR A 358 4.02 -45.31 -26.12
N ARG A 359 5.32 -45.04 -25.93
CA ARG A 359 5.87 -44.51 -24.67
C ARG A 359 5.38 -43.09 -24.38
N GLU A 360 5.39 -42.21 -25.38
CA GLU A 360 4.93 -40.83 -25.19
C GLU A 360 3.44 -40.75 -24.88
N LEU A 361 2.61 -41.62 -25.48
CA LEU A 361 1.19 -41.68 -25.18
C LEU A 361 0.90 -42.15 -23.75
N ILE A 362 1.68 -43.11 -23.25
CA ILE A 362 1.57 -43.59 -21.87
C ILE A 362 2.04 -42.51 -20.90
N GLU A 363 3.14 -41.80 -21.19
CA GLU A 363 3.63 -40.70 -20.36
C GLU A 363 2.62 -39.54 -20.29
N LEU A 364 1.94 -39.24 -21.39
CA LEU A 364 0.86 -38.26 -21.39
C LEU A 364 -0.34 -38.77 -20.56
N ALA A 365 -0.71 -40.05 -20.66
CA ALA A 365 -1.77 -40.65 -19.85
C ALA A 365 -1.44 -40.58 -18.35
N ASP A 366 -0.18 -40.85 -17.98
CA ASP A 366 0.36 -40.70 -16.62
C ASP A 366 0.22 -39.26 -16.11
N THR A 367 0.64 -38.30 -16.93
CA THR A 367 0.56 -36.88 -16.59
C THR A 367 -0.88 -36.45 -16.31
N VAL A 368 -1.81 -36.86 -17.19
CA VAL A 368 -3.25 -36.58 -17.06
C VAL A 368 -3.79 -37.23 -15.79
N GLN A 369 -3.54 -38.52 -15.59
CA GLN A 369 -4.00 -39.27 -14.41
C GLN A 369 -3.50 -38.63 -13.10
N ALA A 370 -2.21 -38.29 -13.02
CA ALA A 370 -1.61 -37.68 -11.85
C ALA A 370 -2.15 -36.27 -11.51
N TRP A 371 -2.72 -35.54 -12.48
CA TRP A 371 -3.38 -34.26 -12.21
C TRP A 371 -4.75 -34.44 -11.58
N TYR A 372 -5.55 -35.39 -12.10
CA TYR A 372 -6.94 -35.58 -11.69
C TYR A 372 -7.12 -36.46 -10.45
N GLU A 373 -6.11 -37.25 -10.08
CA GLU A 373 -6.07 -37.97 -8.80
C GLU A 373 -5.74 -37.05 -7.61
N ARG A 374 -5.34 -35.80 -7.85
CA ARG A 374 -5.13 -34.85 -6.73
C ARG A 374 -6.48 -34.50 -6.12
N PRO A 375 -6.60 -34.44 -4.77
CA PRO A 375 -7.86 -34.09 -4.10
C PRO A 375 -8.46 -32.77 -4.59
N ALA A 376 -7.59 -31.83 -4.99
CA ALA A 376 -7.96 -30.55 -5.60
C ALA A 376 -8.83 -30.63 -6.86
N TYR A 377 -8.84 -31.79 -7.55
CA TYR A 377 -9.54 -32.02 -8.82
C TYR A 377 -10.51 -33.21 -8.74
N GLU A 378 -10.93 -33.64 -7.54
CA GLU A 378 -11.77 -34.81 -7.33
C GLU A 378 -13.05 -34.83 -8.20
N GLN A 379 -13.73 -33.68 -8.33
CA GLN A 379 -14.92 -33.52 -9.18
C GLN A 379 -14.66 -33.71 -10.70
N TRP A 380 -13.40 -33.72 -11.11
CA TRP A 380 -12.94 -33.81 -12.51
C TRP A 380 -12.45 -35.22 -12.87
N SER A 381 -12.06 -36.01 -11.86
CA SER A 381 -11.53 -37.38 -12.02
C SER A 381 -12.41 -38.25 -12.95
N GLU A 382 -13.72 -38.27 -12.73
CA GLU A 382 -14.66 -39.06 -13.54
C GLU A 382 -14.85 -38.51 -14.96
N ARG A 383 -14.73 -37.19 -15.16
CA ARG A 383 -14.89 -36.57 -16.48
C ARG A 383 -13.69 -36.79 -17.39
N GLU A 384 -12.49 -36.95 -16.82
CA GLU A 384 -11.23 -37.04 -17.55
C GLU A 384 -10.67 -38.46 -17.66
N LYS A 385 -11.23 -39.41 -16.91
CA LYS A 385 -10.99 -40.84 -17.08
C LYS A 385 -11.13 -41.31 -18.54
N PRO A 386 -12.10 -40.83 -19.36
CA PRO A 386 -12.16 -41.14 -20.78
C PRO A 386 -10.91 -40.69 -21.57
N THR A 387 -10.29 -39.56 -21.20
CA THR A 387 -9.07 -39.04 -21.84
C THR A 387 -7.87 -39.96 -21.59
N VAL A 388 -7.67 -40.39 -20.34
CA VAL A 388 -6.63 -41.37 -19.97
C VAL A 388 -6.83 -42.68 -20.72
N VAL A 389 -8.06 -43.19 -20.72
CA VAL A 389 -8.43 -44.43 -21.42
C VAL A 389 -8.19 -44.31 -22.93
N ALA A 390 -8.54 -43.18 -23.55
CA ALA A 390 -8.34 -42.96 -24.99
C ALA A 390 -6.84 -42.99 -25.36
N LEU A 391 -5.97 -42.37 -24.56
CA LEU A 391 -4.52 -42.40 -24.76
C LEU A 391 -3.96 -43.82 -24.62
N LEU A 392 -4.38 -44.57 -23.60
CA LEU A 392 -3.95 -45.95 -23.40
C LEU A 392 -4.44 -46.89 -24.51
N LYS A 393 -5.69 -46.73 -24.99
CA LYS A 393 -6.21 -47.48 -26.15
C LYS A 393 -5.41 -47.20 -27.42
N GLN A 394 -5.00 -45.94 -27.62
CA GLN A 394 -4.17 -45.55 -28.76
C GLN A 394 -2.77 -46.18 -28.65
N ALA A 395 -2.16 -46.16 -27.47
CA ALA A 395 -0.86 -46.79 -27.22
C ALA A 395 -0.88 -48.31 -27.48
N ASP A 396 -1.87 -49.02 -26.93
CA ASP A 396 -2.05 -50.47 -27.15
C ASP A 396 -2.31 -50.83 -28.63
N ARG A 397 -2.93 -49.92 -29.39
CA ARG A 397 -3.15 -50.12 -30.83
C ARG A 397 -1.86 -49.97 -31.65
N ILE A 398 -0.95 -49.08 -31.24
CA ILE A 398 0.33 -48.85 -31.93
C ILE A 398 1.29 -50.01 -31.65
N ASP A 399 1.39 -50.43 -30.39
CA ASP A 399 2.24 -51.55 -29.98
C ASP A 399 1.53 -52.41 -28.92
N PRO A 400 0.80 -53.46 -29.35
CA PRO A 400 0.14 -54.39 -28.45
C PRO A 400 1.10 -55.26 -27.62
N GLU A 401 2.36 -55.38 -28.02
CA GLU A 401 3.37 -56.17 -27.29
C GLU A 401 3.90 -55.42 -26.08
N PHE A 402 3.87 -54.08 -26.13
CA PHE A 402 4.15 -53.22 -24.98
C PHE A 402 3.02 -53.26 -23.94
N ARG A 403 3.06 -54.29 -23.08
CA ARG A 403 1.97 -54.67 -22.14
C ARG A 403 1.54 -53.59 -21.15
N GLU A 404 2.30 -52.51 -20.96
CA GLU A 404 2.00 -51.44 -20.00
C GLU A 404 0.60 -50.84 -20.20
N ALA A 405 0.24 -50.48 -21.43
CA ALA A 405 -1.06 -49.90 -21.74
C ALA A 405 -2.20 -50.90 -21.44
N SER A 406 -2.03 -52.16 -21.86
CA SER A 406 -3.00 -53.23 -21.61
C SER A 406 -3.22 -53.51 -20.12
N ARG A 407 -2.14 -53.47 -19.32
CA ARG A 407 -2.19 -53.67 -17.86
C ARG A 407 -2.97 -52.56 -17.18
N ARG A 408 -2.75 -51.31 -17.59
CA ARG A 408 -3.45 -50.14 -17.04
C ARG A 408 -4.91 -50.08 -17.43
N LEU A 409 -5.26 -50.43 -18.67
CA LEU A 409 -6.65 -50.54 -19.10
C LEU A 409 -7.41 -51.56 -18.24
N ARG A 410 -6.82 -52.73 -17.95
CA ARG A 410 -7.40 -53.70 -17.01
C ARG A 410 -7.57 -53.15 -15.59
N ALA A 411 -6.56 -52.44 -15.07
CA ALA A 411 -6.66 -51.78 -13.76
C ALA A 411 -7.79 -50.74 -13.69
N LEU A 412 -8.09 -50.09 -14.82
CA LEU A 412 -9.22 -49.15 -14.96
C LEU A 412 -10.57 -49.85 -15.22
N GLY A 413 -10.62 -51.19 -15.19
CA GLY A 413 -11.82 -51.98 -15.41
C GLY A 413 -12.18 -52.16 -16.89
N TYR A 414 -11.20 -52.30 -17.78
CA TYR A 414 -11.42 -52.63 -19.20
C TYR A 414 -10.89 -54.02 -19.54
N ARG A 415 -11.66 -54.76 -20.34
CA ARG A 415 -11.23 -56.04 -20.93
C ARG A 415 -11.07 -55.92 -22.44
N ARG A 416 -10.20 -56.75 -23.00
CA ARG A 416 -9.97 -56.82 -24.45
C ARG A 416 -10.93 -57.84 -25.07
N GLU A 417 -11.75 -57.39 -26.00
CA GLU A 417 -12.63 -58.20 -26.85
C GLU A 417 -12.20 -58.03 -28.31
N GLY A 418 -11.49 -59.04 -28.82
CA GLY A 418 -10.86 -58.96 -30.14
C GLY A 418 -9.83 -57.82 -30.21
N ASN A 419 -10.06 -56.88 -31.13
CA ASN A 419 -9.22 -55.68 -31.31
C ASN A 419 -9.72 -54.46 -30.53
N ASN A 420 -10.78 -54.59 -29.74
CA ASN A 420 -11.39 -53.47 -29.02
C ASN A 420 -11.30 -53.65 -27.50
N TRP A 421 -11.20 -52.53 -26.80
CA TRP A 421 -11.25 -52.47 -25.34
C TRP A 421 -12.64 -52.02 -24.89
N VAL A 422 -13.32 -52.86 -24.12
CA VAL A 422 -14.66 -52.61 -23.58
C VAL A 422 -14.61 -52.51 -22.06
N VAL A 423 -15.53 -51.75 -21.46
CA VAL A 423 -15.65 -51.66 -20.01
C VAL A 423 -16.06 -53.03 -19.47
N GLU A 424 -15.27 -53.57 -18.56
CA GLU A 424 -15.63 -54.72 -17.76
C GLU A 424 -16.71 -54.24 -16.78
N LEU A 425 -17.97 -54.45 -17.16
CA LEU A 425 -19.06 -54.36 -16.20
C LEU A 425 -18.70 -55.33 -15.08
N ALA A 426 -18.43 -54.81 -13.88
CA ALA A 426 -18.39 -55.64 -12.68
C ALA A 426 -19.60 -56.58 -12.76
N PRO A 427 -19.46 -57.89 -12.54
CA PRO A 427 -20.60 -58.79 -12.53
C PRO A 427 -21.61 -58.14 -11.60
N ALA A 428 -22.75 -57.72 -12.16
CA ALA A 428 -23.75 -57.01 -11.40
C ALA A 428 -24.03 -57.88 -10.20
N ALA A 429 -23.68 -57.40 -9.00
CA ALA A 429 -24.24 -57.96 -7.79
C ALA A 429 -25.74 -57.98 -8.06
N MET A 430 -26.30 -59.19 -8.15
CA MET A 430 -27.72 -59.41 -8.40
C MET A 430 -28.47 -58.70 -7.28
N THR A 431 -28.78 -57.43 -7.51
CA THR A 431 -29.77 -56.71 -6.74
C THR A 431 -31.08 -57.31 -7.20
N THR A 432 -31.61 -58.19 -6.37
CA THR A 432 -32.94 -58.78 -6.48
C THR A 432 -33.94 -57.64 -6.66
N GLY A 433 -34.35 -57.38 -7.90
CA GLY A 433 -35.40 -56.42 -8.20
C GLY A 433 -36.76 -56.98 -7.77
N VAL A 434 -37.64 -56.06 -7.37
CA VAL A 434 -39.02 -56.35 -6.95
C VAL A 434 -39.74 -57.10 -8.08
N GLY A 435 -40.35 -58.24 -7.76
CA GLY A 435 -41.06 -59.08 -8.74
C GLY A 435 -40.16 -60.00 -9.58
N GLY A 436 -38.90 -60.19 -9.18
CA GLY A 436 -37.98 -61.12 -9.84
C GLY A 436 -37.41 -60.59 -11.15
N ILE A 437 -37.59 -59.32 -11.49
CA ILE A 437 -36.95 -58.67 -12.65
C ILE A 437 -35.60 -58.07 -12.26
N SER A 438 -34.63 -58.09 -13.18
CA SER A 438 -33.29 -57.53 -12.97
C SER A 438 -32.90 -56.60 -14.11
N LEU A 439 -32.00 -55.66 -13.83
CA LEU A 439 -31.40 -54.81 -14.86
C LEU A 439 -30.69 -55.68 -15.92
N GLY A 440 -30.81 -55.30 -17.19
CA GLY A 440 -30.24 -56.01 -18.33
C GLY A 440 -31.18 -57.02 -19.00
N MET A 441 -32.31 -57.37 -18.37
CA MET A 441 -33.34 -58.21 -18.99
C MET A 441 -33.93 -57.52 -20.22
N ASN A 442 -34.19 -58.30 -21.28
CA ASN A 442 -34.88 -57.82 -22.46
C ASN A 442 -36.40 -57.71 -22.20
N HIS A 443 -37.11 -57.05 -23.13
CA HIS A 443 -38.55 -56.82 -22.97
C HIS A 443 -39.37 -58.12 -22.87
N THR A 444 -38.96 -59.20 -23.53
CA THR A 444 -39.63 -60.52 -23.48
C THR A 444 -39.45 -61.14 -22.10
N GLU A 445 -38.23 -61.14 -21.57
CA GLU A 445 -37.91 -61.66 -20.24
C GLU A 445 -38.64 -60.91 -19.12
N VAL A 446 -38.83 -59.60 -19.26
CA VAL A 446 -39.63 -58.80 -18.32
C VAL A 446 -41.11 -59.14 -18.43
N ARG A 447 -41.63 -59.33 -19.66
CA ARG A 447 -43.03 -59.69 -19.92
C ARG A 447 -43.36 -61.09 -19.41
N ASP A 448 -42.44 -62.04 -19.53
CA ASP A 448 -42.62 -63.40 -19.03
C ASP A 448 -42.71 -63.43 -17.49
N ARG A 449 -42.05 -62.49 -16.80
CA ARG A 449 -42.06 -62.40 -15.33
C ARG A 449 -43.19 -61.54 -14.77
N LEU A 450 -43.54 -60.43 -15.41
CA LEU A 450 -44.53 -59.49 -14.90
C LEU A 450 -45.87 -59.51 -15.66
N GLY A 451 -45.96 -60.22 -16.79
CA GLY A 451 -47.09 -60.16 -17.72
C GLY A 451 -47.02 -58.94 -18.64
N SER A 452 -48.13 -58.68 -19.35
CA SER A 452 -48.29 -57.48 -20.17
C SER A 452 -48.33 -56.22 -19.30
N PRO A 453 -47.69 -55.11 -19.72
CA PRO A 453 -47.75 -53.84 -19.00
C PRO A 453 -49.17 -53.25 -19.07
N ASP A 454 -49.56 -52.54 -18.01
CA ASP A 454 -50.82 -51.79 -17.98
C ASP A 454 -50.74 -50.52 -18.84
N GLU A 455 -49.53 -49.99 -19.03
CA GLU A 455 -49.26 -48.88 -19.95
C GLU A 455 -47.85 -48.97 -20.51
N GLU A 456 -47.72 -48.69 -21.81
CA GLU A 456 -46.45 -48.51 -22.51
C GLU A 456 -46.36 -47.07 -23.01
N SER A 457 -45.31 -46.36 -22.61
CA SER A 457 -45.04 -45.00 -23.09
C SER A 457 -43.63 -44.91 -23.69
N ARG A 458 -43.50 -44.13 -24.76
CA ARG A 458 -42.20 -43.77 -25.32
C ARG A 458 -41.86 -42.37 -24.84
N ILE A 459 -40.86 -42.28 -23.98
CA ILE A 459 -40.38 -41.02 -23.43
C ILE A 459 -39.01 -40.72 -24.04
N VAL A 460 -38.75 -39.45 -24.32
CA VAL A 460 -37.45 -38.98 -24.77
C VAL A 460 -36.77 -38.37 -23.56
N THR A 461 -35.69 -38.99 -23.07
CA THR A 461 -34.89 -38.47 -21.96
C THR A 461 -33.61 -37.86 -22.48
N ILE A 462 -33.18 -36.76 -21.89
CA ILE A 462 -31.87 -36.16 -22.20
C ILE A 462 -30.81 -36.95 -21.43
N GLY A 463 -30.01 -37.74 -22.14
CA GLY A 463 -28.94 -38.54 -21.54
C GLY A 463 -27.77 -37.67 -21.03
N ALA A 464 -26.83 -38.30 -20.32
CA ALA A 464 -25.67 -37.61 -19.71
C ALA A 464 -24.76 -36.85 -20.72
N GLY A 465 -24.92 -37.09 -22.03
CA GLY A 465 -24.26 -36.37 -23.11
C GLY A 465 -25.11 -35.31 -23.82
N GLY A 466 -26.25 -34.91 -23.26
CA GLY A 466 -27.14 -33.88 -23.84
C GLY A 466 -27.92 -34.32 -25.09
N ARG A 467 -27.82 -35.60 -25.49
CA ARG A 467 -28.58 -36.16 -26.62
C ARG A 467 -29.92 -36.73 -26.15
N PRO A 468 -31.01 -36.51 -26.89
CA PRO A 468 -32.28 -37.16 -26.63
C PRO A 468 -32.18 -38.65 -26.94
N GLU A 469 -32.36 -39.49 -25.93
CA GLU A 469 -32.37 -40.95 -26.05
C GLU A 469 -33.81 -41.46 -25.88
N PRO A 470 -34.32 -42.26 -26.84
CA PRO A 470 -35.65 -42.84 -26.73
C PRO A 470 -35.62 -43.94 -25.67
N VAL A 471 -36.42 -43.76 -24.62
CA VAL A 471 -36.63 -44.74 -23.55
C VAL A 471 -38.05 -45.25 -23.66
N VAL A 472 -38.22 -46.56 -23.71
CA VAL A 472 -39.53 -47.20 -23.59
C VAL A 472 -39.80 -47.43 -22.11
N GLN A 473 -40.85 -46.86 -21.57
CA GLN A 473 -41.27 -47.07 -20.19
C GLN A 473 -42.50 -47.98 -20.16
N TRP A 474 -42.39 -49.07 -19.41
CA TRP A 474 -43.50 -49.94 -19.07
C TRP A 474 -43.93 -49.69 -17.63
N ARG A 475 -45.24 -49.60 -17.43
CA ARG A 475 -45.84 -49.39 -16.12
C ARG A 475 -46.76 -50.55 -15.77
N TYR A 476 -46.56 -51.10 -14.59
CA TYR A 476 -47.34 -52.19 -14.02
C TYR A 476 -48.02 -51.71 -12.74
N ARG A 477 -49.35 -51.56 -12.76
CA ARG A 477 -50.13 -51.26 -11.58
C ARG A 477 -50.46 -52.56 -10.86
N ARG A 478 -50.11 -52.63 -9.58
CA ARG A 478 -50.41 -53.77 -8.70
C ARG A 478 -51.09 -53.25 -7.44
N VAL A 479 -51.72 -54.14 -6.69
CA VAL A 479 -52.40 -53.79 -5.42
C VAL A 479 -51.43 -53.16 -4.43
N SER A 480 -50.16 -53.63 -4.41
CA SER A 480 -49.10 -53.16 -3.53
C SER A 480 -48.34 -51.91 -4.00
N GLY A 481 -48.62 -51.39 -5.20
CA GLY A 481 -47.90 -50.25 -5.77
C GLY A 481 -47.77 -50.30 -7.29
N THR A 482 -47.02 -49.35 -7.84
CA THR A 482 -46.74 -49.28 -9.28
C THR A 482 -45.27 -49.59 -9.53
N ILE A 483 -44.99 -50.51 -10.46
CA ILE A 483 -43.64 -50.81 -10.94
C ILE A 483 -43.44 -50.10 -12.28
N HIS A 484 -42.35 -49.35 -12.40
CA HIS A 484 -41.90 -48.71 -13.63
C HIS A 484 -40.61 -49.40 -14.11
N VAL A 485 -40.62 -49.87 -15.34
CA VAL A 485 -39.45 -50.46 -16.00
C VAL A 485 -39.10 -49.59 -17.20
N ASN A 486 -37.90 -49.02 -17.21
CA ASN A 486 -37.40 -48.23 -18.34
C ASN A 486 -36.42 -49.06 -19.15
N PHE A 487 -36.65 -49.11 -20.46
CA PHE A 487 -35.83 -49.81 -21.43
C PHE A 487 -35.09 -48.82 -22.33
N GLU A 488 -33.81 -49.09 -22.55
CA GLU A 488 -32.99 -48.39 -23.54
C GLU A 488 -32.54 -49.37 -24.62
N THR A 489 -32.28 -48.84 -25.81
CA THR A 489 -31.74 -49.63 -26.91
C THR A 489 -30.27 -49.92 -26.61
N SER A 490 -29.95 -51.21 -26.48
CA SER A 490 -28.60 -51.72 -26.32
C SER A 490 -27.87 -51.71 -27.68
N SER A 491 -26.54 -51.86 -27.66
CA SER A 491 -25.69 -51.85 -28.86
C SER A 491 -25.99 -52.98 -29.85
N ASP A 492 -26.69 -54.03 -29.41
CA ASP A 492 -27.21 -55.14 -30.21
C ASP A 492 -28.59 -54.85 -30.82
N GLY A 493 -29.13 -53.63 -30.67
CA GLY A 493 -30.44 -53.21 -31.16
C GLY A 493 -31.61 -53.71 -30.30
N THR A 494 -31.34 -54.40 -29.19
CA THR A 494 -32.39 -54.92 -28.30
C THR A 494 -32.73 -53.93 -27.19
N LEU A 495 -34.00 -53.87 -26.79
CA LEU A 495 -34.44 -53.08 -25.64
C LEU A 495 -34.13 -53.82 -24.34
N ARG A 496 -33.31 -53.22 -23.46
CA ARG A 496 -32.92 -53.81 -22.18
C ARG A 496 -33.30 -52.92 -21.00
N ALA A 497 -33.80 -53.52 -19.93
CA ALA A 497 -34.19 -52.82 -18.71
C ALA A 497 -32.97 -52.14 -18.07
N ARG A 498 -33.02 -50.82 -17.94
CA ARG A 498 -31.93 -49.97 -17.42
C ARG A 498 -32.23 -49.36 -16.07
N SER A 499 -33.51 -49.17 -15.76
CA SER A 499 -33.93 -48.81 -14.42
C SER A 499 -35.27 -49.46 -14.09
N ILE A 500 -35.38 -49.95 -12.87
CA ILE A 500 -36.62 -50.47 -12.29
C ILE A 500 -36.92 -49.62 -11.06
N ARG A 501 -38.11 -49.03 -10.98
CA ARG A 501 -38.55 -48.23 -9.84
C ARG A 501 -39.90 -48.74 -9.34
N THR A 502 -40.05 -48.82 -8.03
CA THR A 502 -41.34 -49.17 -7.41
C THR A 502 -41.84 -47.98 -6.61
N ALA A 503 -43.04 -47.52 -6.92
CA ALA A 503 -43.76 -46.55 -6.11
C ALA A 503 -44.81 -47.30 -5.29
N GLN A 504 -44.61 -47.39 -3.98
CA GLN A 504 -45.63 -47.95 -3.09
C GLN A 504 -46.82 -46.98 -3.01
N ARG A 505 -48.03 -47.54 -2.94
CA ARG A 505 -49.23 -46.76 -2.65
C ARG A 505 -49.20 -46.49 -1.14
N SER A 506 -48.86 -45.26 -0.74
CA SER A 506 -49.00 -44.83 0.65
C SER A 506 -50.48 -44.97 1.03
N GLY A 507 -50.77 -45.89 1.95
CA GLY A 507 -52.08 -45.99 2.58
C GLY A 507 -52.33 -44.73 3.40
N PHE A 508 -53.56 -44.22 3.30
CA PHE A 508 -54.17 -43.43 4.37
C PHE A 508 -54.26 -44.26 5.65
#